data_AF-A0AAD6V5V9-F1
#
_entry.id   AF-A0AAD6V5V9-F1
#
_cell.length_a   1.000
_cell.length_b   1.000
_cell.length_c   1.000
_cell.angle_alpha   90.00
_cell.angle_beta   90.00
_cell.angle_gamma   90.00
#
_symmetry.space_group_name_H-M   'P 1'
#
loop_
_entity.id
_entity.type
_entity.pdbx_description
1 polymer ?
#
loop_
_entity_poly.entity_id
_entity_poly.type
_entity_poly.pdbx_seq_one_letter_code
_entity_poly.pdbx_strand_id
1 'polypeptide(L)' 'MKVKIGGKEKNIIFDPMTHTPNGETGPGDHGKDGIEDFVQNHKCNQKCTALGLESLAEEESDGE' A
#
# COMPACT_ATOMS: atom_id res chain seq x y z
N MET A 1 12.65 -9.95 -0.49
CA MET A 1 13.82 -10.77 -0.91
C MET A 1 13.49 -11.52 -2.19
N LYS A 2 14.36 -11.53 -3.20
CA LYS A 2 14.16 -12.38 -4.39
C LYS A 2 14.89 -13.70 -4.20
N VAL A 3 14.22 -14.81 -4.44
CA VAL A 3 14.81 -16.15 -4.38
C VAL A 3 14.46 -16.94 -5.64
N LYS A 4 15.35 -17.84 -6.06
CA LYS A 4 15.08 -18.77 -7.15
C LYS A 4 14.55 -20.08 -6.58
N ILE A 5 13.31 -20.42 -6.93
CA ILE A 5 12.67 -21.69 -6.55
C ILE A 5 12.27 -22.39 -7.85
N GLY A 6 12.83 -23.56 -8.12
CA GLY A 6 12.57 -24.31 -9.36
C GLY A 6 12.94 -23.53 -10.63
N GLY A 7 14.03 -22.77 -10.61
CA GLY A 7 14.51 -21.97 -11.73
C GLY A 7 13.76 -20.65 -12.00
N LYS A 8 12.67 -20.36 -11.26
CA LYS A 8 11.91 -19.11 -11.38
C LYS A 8 12.23 -18.16 -10.22
N GLU A 9 12.38 -16.88 -10.52
CA GLU A 9 12.47 -15.84 -9.49
C GLU A 9 11.12 -15.64 -8.82
N LYS A 10 11.11 -15.60 -7.49
CA LYS A 10 9.94 -15.30 -6.68
C LYS A 10 10.26 -14.19 -5.68
N ASN A 11 9.27 -13.35 -5.42
CA ASN A 11 9.33 -12.40 -4.32
C ASN A 11 8.90 -13.13 -3.04
N ILE A 12 9.76 -13.09 -2.02
CA ILE A 12 9.45 -13.51 -0.66
C ILE A 12 9.26 -12.24 0.17
N ILE A 13 8.09 -12.13 0.78
CA ILE A 13 7.70 -11.09 1.72
C ILE A 13 7.73 -11.73 3.11
N PHE A 14 8.29 -11.03 4.09
CA PHE A 14 8.30 -11.46 5.49
C PHE A 14 7.94 -10.25 6.36
N ASP A 15 7.37 -10.54 7.53
CA ASP A 15 6.97 -9.55 8.55
C ASP A 15 6.14 -8.37 8.02
N PRO A 16 4.93 -8.63 7.46
CA PRO A 16 4.06 -7.55 7.02
C PRO A 16 3.61 -6.71 8.21
N MET A 17 3.55 -5.39 8.01
CA MET A 17 2.86 -4.48 8.91
C MET A 17 1.47 -4.18 8.37
N THR A 18 0.49 -4.13 9.26
CA THR A 18 -0.89 -3.75 8.94
C THR A 18 -1.25 -2.49 9.73
N HIS A 19 -2.08 -1.65 9.13
CA HIS A 19 -2.63 -0.47 9.78
C HIS A 19 -4.15 -0.60 9.82
N THR A 20 -4.74 -0.33 10.97
CA THR A 20 -6.19 -0.31 11.16
C THR A 20 -6.62 1.02 11.73
N PRO A 21 -7.85 1.50 11.46
CA PRO A 21 -8.29 2.80 11.98
C PRO A 21 -8.17 2.96 13.51
N ASN A 22 -8.16 1.85 14.25
CA ASN A 22 -8.10 1.80 15.71
C ASN A 22 -6.76 1.31 16.28
N GLY A 23 -5.77 0.93 15.46
CA GLY A 23 -4.46 0.46 15.97
C GLY A 23 -4.47 -0.95 16.57
N GLU A 24 -5.22 -1.90 16.01
CA GLU A 24 -5.55 -3.18 16.64
C GLU A 24 -4.66 -4.38 16.20
N THR A 25 -3.69 -4.17 15.29
CA THR A 25 -2.95 -5.29 14.68
C THR A 25 -1.53 -5.55 15.20
N GLY A 26 -1.06 -4.73 16.15
CA GLY A 26 0.20 -4.98 16.86
C GLY A 26 1.11 -3.75 16.94
N PRO A 27 2.37 -3.93 17.39
CA PRO A 27 3.28 -2.81 17.68
C PRO A 27 3.63 -1.93 16.46
N GLY A 28 3.53 -2.48 15.24
CA GLY A 28 3.75 -1.73 13.99
C GLY A 28 2.49 -1.08 13.42
N ASP A 29 1.35 -1.16 14.10
CA ASP A 29 0.10 -0.53 13.65
C ASP A 29 0.11 0.97 14.01
N HIS A 30 0.35 1.82 13.01
CA HIS A 30 0.38 3.27 13.17
C HIS A 30 -1.01 3.92 13.01
N GLY A 31 -2.08 3.13 13.03
CA GLY A 31 -3.42 3.67 13.03
C GLY A 31 -3.79 4.39 11.73
N LYS A 32 -4.58 5.46 11.88
CA LYS A 32 -4.95 6.35 10.78
C LYS A 32 -3.75 7.08 10.19
N ASP A 33 -2.80 7.52 11.01
CA ASP A 33 -1.62 8.25 10.56
C ASP A 33 -0.82 7.40 9.55
N GLY A 34 -0.66 6.10 9.80
CA GLY A 34 -0.01 5.18 8.86
C GLY A 34 -0.79 4.99 7.55
N ILE A 35 -2.12 5.04 7.60
CA ILE A 35 -2.98 4.98 6.41
C ILE A 35 -2.85 6.27 5.59
N GLU A 36 -2.91 7.43 6.26
CA GLU A 36 -2.81 8.74 5.63
C GLU A 36 -1.43 8.95 4.98
N ASP A 37 -0.35 8.56 5.66
CA ASP A 37 1.00 8.61 5.09
C ASP A 37 1.12 7.73 3.83
N PHE A 38 0.51 6.54 3.83
CA PHE A 38 0.46 5.70 2.63
C PHE A 38 -0.30 6.39 1.49
N VAL A 39 -1.48 6.96 1.76
CA VAL A 39 -2.30 7.66 0.75
C VAL A 39 -1.56 8.85 0.15
N GLN A 40 -0.94 9.70 0.99
CA GLN A 40 -0.23 10.90 0.54
C GLN A 40 0.99 10.59 -0.34
N ASN A 41 1.70 9.51 -0.04
CA ASN A 41 2.96 9.18 -0.72
C ASN A 41 2.81 8.15 -1.84
N HIS A 42 1.68 7.43 -1.92
CA HIS A 42 1.48 6.41 -2.94
C HIS A 42 1.30 7.03 -4.33
N LYS A 43 2.12 6.56 -5.29
CA LYS A 43 1.96 6.86 -6.71
C LYS A 43 1.47 5.62 -7.43
N CYS A 44 0.24 5.68 -7.94
CA CYS A 44 -0.30 4.61 -8.77
C CYS A 44 0.66 4.30 -9.94
N ASN A 45 0.72 3.02 -10.31
CA ASN A 45 1.52 2.56 -11.44
C ASN A 45 0.70 1.62 -12.34
N GLN A 46 1.32 1.11 -13.40
CA GLN A 46 0.67 0.22 -14.36
C GLN A 46 -0.04 -0.98 -13.73
N LYS A 47 0.43 -1.48 -12.58
CA LYS A 47 -0.23 -2.57 -11.86
C LYS A 47 -1.53 -2.11 -11.20
N CYS A 48 -1.56 -0.92 -10.61
CA CYS A 48 -2.79 -0.35 -10.02
C CYS A 48 -3.86 -0.21 -11.12
N THR A 49 -3.48 0.34 -12.27
CA THR A 49 -4.36 0.48 -13.44
C THR A 49 -4.83 -0.88 -13.97
N ALA A 50 -3.91 -1.85 -14.12
CA ALA A 50 -4.26 -3.20 -14.59
C ALA A 50 -5.19 -3.95 -13.63
N LEU A 51 -5.17 -3.60 -12.35
CA LEU A 51 -6.08 -4.11 -11.32
C LEU A 51 -7.40 -3.34 -11.23
N GLY A 52 -7.57 -2.25 -11.99
CA GLY A 52 -8.78 -1.42 -11.95
C GLY A 52 -8.95 -0.63 -10.65
N LEU A 53 -7.85 -0.32 -9.95
CA LEU A 53 -7.88 0.46 -8.71
C LEU A 53 -7.98 1.95 -9.01
N GLU A 54 -8.82 2.66 -8.25
CA GLU A 54 -8.91 4.11 -8.28
C GLU A 54 -7.63 4.75 -7.74
N SER A 55 -7.32 5.95 -8.25
CA SER A 55 -6.22 6.75 -7.72
C SER A 55 -6.56 7.22 -6.31
N LEU A 56 -5.60 7.12 -5.39
CA LEU A 56 -5.75 7.57 -4.02
C LEU A 56 -5.47 9.07 -3.83
N ALA A 57 -4.91 9.74 -4.84
CA ALA A 57 -4.79 11.20 -4.81
C ALA A 57 -6.18 11.81 -5.01
N GLU A 58 -6.57 12.73 -4.12
CA GLU A 58 -7.73 13.58 -4.33
C GLU A 58 -7.49 14.39 -5.61
N GLU A 59 -8.37 14.25 -6.61
CA GLU A 59 -8.54 15.29 -7.59
C GLU A 59 -8.99 16.52 -6.79
N GLU A 60 -8.21 17.60 -6.77
CA GLU A 60 -8.71 18.87 -6.23
C GLU A 60 -10.02 19.17 -6.98
N SER A 61 -11.15 19.09 -6.28
CA SER A 61 -12.39 19.61 -6.81
C SER A 61 -12.20 21.12 -6.88
N ASP A 62 -11.92 21.64 -8.07
CA ASP A 62 -11.95 23.06 -8.38
C ASP A 62 -13.29 23.59 -7.84
N GLY A 63 -13.24 24.29 -6.71
CA GLY A 63 -14.39 24.89 -6.09
C GLY A 63 -14.91 26.00 -7.01
N GLU A 64 -16.17 25.90 -7.39
CA GLU A 64 -16.92 26.97 -8.06
C GLU A 64 -17.50 27.97 -7.04
#